data_AF-A0A662FZQ5-F1
#
_entry.id   AF-A0A662FZQ5-F1
#
_cell.length_a   1.000
_cell.length_b   1.000
_cell.length_c   1.000
_cell.angle_alpha   90.00
_cell.angle_beta   90.00
_cell.angle_gamma   90.00
#
_symmetry.space_group_name_H-M   'P 1'
#
loop_
_entity.id
_entity.type
_entity.pdbx_description
1 polymer ?
#
loop_
_entity_poly.entity_id
_entity_poly.type
_entity_poly.pdbx_seq_one_letter_code
_entity_poly.pdbx_strand_id
1 'polypeptide(L)'
;MSIDYLVVLLVLALSVALALPLVFKAFTTRVELVSLEDVYRIREELNKHKRTDLPQKARAILDPQPTVLKIGGREYRVFRVVICWSVGGYRYDIDTLRELWSLWGNGTHLGVRSNLRIVASGGLLVVEYFNSTRSGAISYVRPKVFERVIYASEITIRMGNVSTSYTGYTRVVLREYRIYP
;
A
#
# COMPACT_ATOMS: atom_id res chain seq x y z
N MET A 1 -24.28 -48.15 -30.24
CA MET A 1 -23.11 -47.26 -30.30
C MET A 1 -22.00 -48.06 -30.97
N SER A 2 -21.54 -47.69 -32.17
CA SER A 2 -20.49 -48.46 -32.85
C SER A 2 -19.15 -48.28 -32.14
N ILE A 3 -18.31 -49.31 -32.20
CA ILE A 3 -16.99 -49.38 -31.54
C ILE A 3 -16.12 -48.17 -31.90
N ASP A 4 -16.27 -47.65 -33.11
CA ASP A 4 -15.55 -46.47 -33.61
C ASP A 4 -15.82 -45.21 -32.77
N TYR A 5 -17.07 -45.00 -32.31
CA TYR A 5 -17.39 -43.86 -31.45
C TYR A 5 -16.75 -43.98 -30.08
N LEU A 6 -16.66 -45.19 -29.54
CA LEU A 6 -16.02 -45.46 -28.25
C LEU A 6 -14.52 -45.17 -28.32
N VAL A 7 -13.86 -45.60 -29.41
CA VAL A 7 -12.43 -45.34 -29.64
C VAL A 7 -12.17 -43.83 -29.76
N VAL A 8 -12.99 -43.12 -30.54
CA VAL A 8 -12.85 -41.65 -30.70
C VAL A 8 -13.02 -40.92 -29.37
N LEU A 9 -14.02 -41.28 -28.57
CA LEU A 9 -14.25 -40.68 -27.24
C LEU A 9 -13.08 -40.92 -26.29
N LEU A 10 -12.48 -42.11 -26.34
CA LEU A 10 -11.37 -42.49 -25.48
C LEU A 10 -10.09 -41.73 -25.83
N VAL A 11 -9.82 -41.54 -27.12
CA VAL A 11 -8.70 -40.71 -27.61
C VAL A 11 -8.89 -39.25 -27.20
N LEU A 12 -10.11 -38.72 -27.30
CA LEU A 12 -10.42 -37.34 -26.91
C LEU A 12 -10.26 -37.14 -25.40
N ALA A 13 -10.77 -38.07 -24.59
CA ALA A 13 -10.62 -38.04 -23.14
C ALA A 13 -9.13 -38.11 -22.72
N LEU A 14 -8.33 -38.96 -23.36
CA LEU A 14 -6.90 -39.07 -23.10
C LEU A 14 -6.13 -37.80 -23.50
N SER A 15 -6.51 -37.18 -24.63
CA SER A 15 -5.93 -35.93 -25.11
C SER A 15 -6.17 -34.78 -24.13
N VAL A 16 -7.41 -34.67 -23.62
CA VAL A 16 -7.77 -33.65 -22.61
C VAL A 16 -7.06 -33.92 -21.28
N ALA A 17 -6.99 -35.19 -20.84
CA ALA A 17 -6.30 -35.57 -19.61
C ALA A 17 -4.79 -35.29 -19.66
N LEU A 18 -4.15 -35.44 -20.83
CA LEU A 18 -2.73 -35.13 -21.03
C LEU A 18 -2.46 -33.63 -21.17
N ALA A 19 -3.41 -32.87 -21.72
CA ALA A 19 -3.29 -31.41 -21.86
C ALA A 19 -3.54 -30.66 -20.54
N LEU A 20 -4.42 -31.18 -19.67
CA LEU A 20 -4.79 -30.53 -18.41
C LEU A 20 -3.59 -30.16 -17.51
N PRO A 21 -2.61 -31.06 -17.26
CA PRO A 21 -1.44 -30.77 -16.45
C PRO A 21 -0.55 -29.68 -17.06
N LEU A 22 -0.44 -29.61 -18.39
CA LEU A 22 0.33 -28.57 -19.08
C LEU A 22 -0.32 -27.20 -18.94
N VAL A 23 -1.65 -27.14 -19.06
CA VAL A 23 -2.44 -25.93 -18.80
C VAL A 23 -2.29 -25.51 -17.34
N PHE A 24 -2.47 -26.43 -16.38
CA PHE A 24 -2.28 -26.15 -14.96
C PHE A 24 -0.86 -25.69 -14.63
N LYS A 25 0.17 -26.26 -15.27
CA LYS A 25 1.57 -25.84 -15.10
C LYS A 25 1.84 -24.44 -15.64
N ALA A 26 1.23 -24.08 -16.78
CA ALA A 26 1.30 -22.74 -17.35
C ALA A 26 0.60 -21.69 -16.46
N PHE A 27 -0.49 -22.06 -15.78
CA PHE A 27 -1.14 -21.17 -14.80
C PHE A 27 -0.42 -21.11 -13.44
N THR A 28 0.32 -22.15 -13.08
CA THR A 28 1.09 -22.22 -11.81
C THR A 28 2.53 -21.72 -11.94
N THR A 29 2.80 -20.79 -12.87
CA THR A 29 4.03 -19.98 -12.88
C THR A 29 4.31 -19.57 -11.44
N ARG A 30 5.42 -20.07 -10.86
CA ARG A 30 5.77 -19.84 -9.46
C ARG A 30 5.70 -18.34 -9.19
N VAL A 31 4.65 -17.91 -8.51
CA VAL A 31 4.63 -16.62 -7.83
C VAL A 31 5.63 -16.84 -6.71
N GLU A 32 6.82 -16.25 -6.84
CA GLU A 32 7.67 -16.07 -5.67
C GLU A 32 6.83 -15.31 -4.65
N LEU A 33 6.34 -16.04 -3.66
CA LEU A 33 5.52 -15.50 -2.60
C LEU A 33 6.44 -14.63 -1.76
N VAL A 34 6.15 -13.33 -1.68
CA VAL A 34 6.80 -12.50 -0.66
C VAL A 34 6.39 -13.07 0.70
N SER A 35 7.37 -13.30 1.57
CA SER A 35 7.07 -13.76 2.92
C SER A 35 6.49 -12.59 3.74
N LEU A 36 5.68 -12.89 4.76
CA LEU A 36 5.20 -11.86 5.69
C LEU A 36 6.38 -11.11 6.34
N GLU A 37 7.46 -11.84 6.66
CA GLU A 37 8.70 -11.29 7.23
C GLU A 37 9.35 -10.26 6.29
N ASP A 38 9.39 -10.53 4.98
CA ASP A 38 9.90 -9.57 4.00
C ASP A 38 9.04 -8.29 3.98
N VAL A 39 7.72 -8.40 4.11
CA VAL A 39 6.82 -7.24 4.16
C VAL A 39 7.05 -6.42 5.43
N TYR A 40 7.27 -7.07 6.58
CA TYR A 40 7.68 -6.39 7.81
C TYR A 40 9.02 -5.67 7.64
N ARG A 41 10.03 -6.33 7.08
CA ARG A 41 11.34 -5.71 6.81
C ARG A 41 11.20 -4.49 5.91
N ILE A 42 10.38 -4.57 4.87
CA ILE A 42 10.12 -3.47 3.94
C ILE A 42 9.42 -2.30 4.65
N ARG A 43 8.41 -2.57 5.49
CA ARG A 43 7.77 -1.53 6.33
C ARG A 43 8.79 -0.79 7.19
N GLU A 44 9.68 -1.52 7.84
CA GLU A 44 10.71 -0.94 8.71
C GLU A 44 11.69 -0.05 7.90
N GLU A 45 12.18 -0.53 6.76
CA GLU A 45 13.09 0.26 5.92
C GLU A 45 12.42 1.51 5.32
N LEU A 46 11.14 1.40 4.94
CA LEU A 46 10.32 2.52 4.49
C LEU A 46 10.14 3.60 5.56
N ASN A 47 9.87 3.21 6.81
CA ASN A 47 9.72 4.15 7.93
C ASN A 47 11.05 4.79 8.36
N LYS A 48 12.19 4.19 8.02
CA LYS A 48 13.54 4.79 8.20
C LYS A 48 13.90 5.81 7.12
N HIS A 49 13.01 6.08 6.15
CA HIS A 49 13.28 6.95 4.99
C HIS A 49 14.51 6.51 4.17
N LYS A 50 14.85 5.23 4.21
CA LYS A 50 15.94 4.67 3.40
C LYS A 50 15.40 4.29 2.02
N ARG A 51 16.28 4.29 1.03
CA ARG A 51 15.98 3.65 -0.25
C ARG A 51 15.81 2.15 0.01
N THR A 52 14.61 1.64 -0.21
CA THR A 52 14.30 0.21 -0.05
C THR A 52 14.17 -0.41 -1.43
N ASP A 53 15.02 -1.38 -1.74
CA ASP A 53 14.84 -2.20 -2.93
C ASP A 53 13.66 -3.15 -2.69
N LEU A 54 12.69 -3.11 -3.61
CA LEU A 54 11.51 -3.95 -3.52
C LEU A 54 11.78 -5.31 -4.17
N PRO A 55 11.33 -6.42 -3.56
CA PRO A 55 11.35 -7.73 -4.21
C PRO A 55 10.65 -7.70 -5.58
N GLN A 56 11.08 -8.58 -6.48
CA GLN A 56 10.51 -8.69 -7.82
C GLN A 56 8.97 -8.84 -7.77
N LYS A 57 8.28 -8.23 -8.74
CA LYS A 57 6.81 -8.23 -8.88
C LYS A 57 6.02 -7.38 -7.85
N ALA A 58 6.67 -6.53 -7.05
CA ALA A 58 5.96 -5.52 -6.26
C ALA A 58 5.15 -4.58 -7.18
N ARG A 59 3.91 -4.27 -6.81
CA ARG A 59 3.09 -3.27 -7.48
C ARG A 59 2.82 -2.12 -6.53
N ALA A 60 3.17 -0.90 -6.94
CA ALA A 60 2.67 0.31 -6.30
C ALA A 60 1.33 0.67 -6.94
N ILE A 61 0.26 0.49 -6.19
CA ILE A 61 -1.09 0.89 -6.57
C ILE A 61 -1.49 2.10 -5.73
N LEU A 62 -2.32 2.96 -6.31
CA LEU A 62 -2.99 3.98 -5.52
C LEU A 62 -4.10 3.31 -4.73
N ASP A 63 -4.29 3.75 -3.48
CA ASP A 63 -5.51 3.45 -2.77
C ASP A 63 -6.68 4.00 -3.60
N PRO A 64 -7.62 3.14 -4.03
CA PRO A 64 -8.71 3.55 -4.92
C PRO A 64 -9.61 4.62 -4.29
N GLN A 65 -9.60 4.75 -2.95
CA GLN A 65 -10.40 5.75 -2.25
C GLN A 65 -9.49 6.84 -1.66
N PRO A 66 -9.53 8.07 -2.21
CA PRO A 66 -8.82 9.19 -1.60
C PRO A 66 -9.32 9.39 -0.17
N THR A 67 -8.38 9.50 0.75
CA THR A 67 -8.68 9.71 2.17
C THR A 67 -8.70 11.20 2.47
N VAL A 68 -9.59 11.62 3.34
CA VAL A 68 -9.67 13.01 3.77
C VAL A 68 -8.79 13.21 5.00
N LEU A 69 -7.79 14.07 4.86
CA LEU A 69 -7.00 14.59 5.96
C LEU A 69 -7.65 15.90 6.44
N LYS A 70 -8.15 15.91 7.66
CA LYS A 70 -8.70 17.12 8.30
C LYS A 70 -7.68 17.68 9.27
N ILE A 71 -7.36 18.97 9.16
CA ILE A 71 -6.41 19.68 10.03
C ILE A 71 -6.99 21.05 10.35
N GLY A 72 -7.38 21.26 11.62
CA GLY A 72 -7.86 22.58 12.09
C GLY A 72 -9.02 23.13 11.26
N GLY A 73 -9.99 22.27 10.93
CA GLY A 73 -11.15 22.62 10.10
C GLY A 73 -10.90 22.65 8.59
N ARG A 74 -9.64 22.55 8.12
CA ARG A 74 -9.31 22.43 6.69
C ARG A 74 -9.29 20.98 6.26
N GLU A 75 -9.81 20.71 5.07
CA GLU A 75 -9.84 19.37 4.48
C GLU A 75 -8.88 19.27 3.29
N TYR A 76 -8.11 18.19 3.26
CA TYR A 76 -7.16 17.87 2.21
C TYR A 76 -7.48 16.48 1.66
N ARG A 77 -7.64 16.36 0.33
CA ARG A 77 -7.76 15.05 -0.32
C ARG A 77 -6.36 14.46 -0.50
N VAL A 78 -6.13 13.29 0.09
CA VAL A 78 -4.86 12.58 0.08
C VAL A 78 -5.04 11.24 -0.61
N PHE A 79 -4.24 10.98 -1.63
CA PHE A 79 -4.19 9.70 -2.32
C PHE A 79 -3.09 8.84 -1.71
N ARG A 80 -3.49 7.89 -0.87
CA ARG A 80 -2.57 6.96 -0.21
C ARG A 80 -1.96 6.02 -1.26
N VAL A 81 -0.74 5.59 -1.01
CA VAL A 81 -0.04 4.61 -1.83
C VAL A 81 0.00 3.27 -1.11
N VAL A 82 -0.28 2.20 -1.86
CA VAL A 82 -0.18 0.83 -1.38
C VAL A 82 0.87 0.12 -2.23
N ILE A 83 1.87 -0.46 -1.56
CA ILE A 83 2.86 -1.33 -2.19
C ILE A 83 2.47 -2.74 -1.82
N CYS A 84 2.08 -3.56 -2.80
CA CYS A 84 1.56 -4.89 -2.52
C CYS A 84 2.06 -5.96 -3.50
N TRP A 85 1.96 -7.20 -3.02
CA TRP A 85 2.19 -8.43 -3.76
C TRP A 85 0.92 -9.28 -3.72
N SER A 86 0.72 -10.08 -4.75
CA SER A 86 -0.39 -11.03 -4.82
C SER A 86 -0.11 -12.23 -3.93
N VAL A 87 -0.51 -12.14 -2.67
CA VAL A 87 -0.40 -13.20 -1.65
C VAL A 87 -1.75 -13.32 -0.95
N GLY A 88 -2.34 -14.52 -0.99
CA GLY A 88 -3.63 -14.79 -0.38
C GLY A 88 -3.55 -15.00 1.14
N GLY A 89 -4.67 -14.80 1.83
CA GLY A 89 -4.88 -15.24 3.22
C GLY A 89 -4.64 -14.20 4.31
N TYR A 90 -4.12 -13.01 3.98
CA TYR A 90 -3.81 -11.97 4.97
C TYR A 90 -4.77 -10.78 4.89
N ARG A 91 -5.37 -10.40 6.03
CA ARG A 91 -6.20 -9.20 6.15
C ARG A 91 -5.62 -8.27 7.21
N TYR A 92 -5.13 -7.11 6.76
CA TYR A 92 -4.60 -6.05 7.60
C TYR A 92 -5.15 -4.72 7.10
N ASP A 93 -5.75 -3.94 7.98
CA ASP A 93 -6.22 -2.59 7.67
C ASP A 93 -5.90 -1.67 8.84
N ILE A 94 -4.62 -1.31 8.95
CA ILE A 94 -4.11 -0.55 10.09
C ILE A 94 -3.96 0.91 9.66
N ASP A 95 -4.87 1.76 10.13
CA ASP A 95 -4.68 3.20 10.11
C ASP A 95 -3.88 3.64 11.34
N THR A 96 -2.89 4.51 11.15
CA THR A 96 -2.06 5.04 12.24
C THR A 96 -1.65 6.49 11.96
N LEU A 97 -1.42 7.24 13.05
CA LEU A 97 -0.89 8.61 13.02
C LEU A 97 0.59 8.67 13.46
N ARG A 98 1.23 7.51 13.72
CA ARG A 98 2.59 7.41 14.28
C ARG A 98 3.65 7.06 13.26
N GLU A 99 3.27 6.36 12.21
CA GLU A 99 4.19 5.80 11.21
C GLU A 99 3.71 6.14 9.81
N LEU A 100 4.65 6.36 8.89
CA LEU A 100 4.34 6.66 7.50
C LEU A 100 3.89 5.44 6.72
N TRP A 101 4.28 4.24 7.15
CA TRP A 101 3.94 2.99 6.48
C TRP A 101 3.46 1.96 7.50
N SER A 102 2.26 1.43 7.28
CA SER A 102 1.71 0.31 8.06
C SER A 102 1.48 -0.90 7.17
N LEU A 103 1.25 -2.06 7.80
CA LEU A 103 0.83 -3.25 7.08
C LEU A 103 -0.57 -3.08 6.49
N TRP A 104 -0.75 -3.65 5.31
CA TRP A 104 -2.01 -3.68 4.59
C TRP A 104 -2.22 -5.05 3.93
N GLY A 105 -3.45 -5.52 3.92
CA GLY A 105 -3.84 -6.73 3.21
C GLY A 105 -5.35 -6.88 3.11
N ASN A 106 -5.82 -7.35 1.98
CA ASN A 106 -7.27 -7.47 1.68
C ASN A 106 -7.74 -8.93 1.50
N GLY A 107 -6.89 -9.90 1.85
CA GLY A 107 -7.14 -11.34 1.69
C GLY A 107 -6.63 -11.92 0.37
N THR A 108 -6.35 -11.10 -0.65
CA THR A 108 -5.75 -11.52 -1.93
C THR A 108 -4.38 -10.90 -2.18
N HIS A 109 -4.13 -9.75 -1.55
CA HIS A 109 -2.88 -9.03 -1.61
C HIS A 109 -2.40 -8.75 -0.19
N LEU A 110 -1.08 -8.72 -0.04
CA LEU A 110 -0.37 -8.33 1.18
C LEU A 110 0.63 -7.24 0.82
N GLY A 111 0.83 -6.27 1.72
CA GLY A 111 1.74 -5.17 1.45
C GLY A 111 1.81 -4.15 2.58
N VAL A 112 2.20 -2.95 2.19
CA VAL A 112 2.30 -1.79 3.06
C VAL A 112 1.52 -0.63 2.47
N ARG A 113 0.81 0.12 3.32
CA ARG A 113 0.05 1.30 2.94
C ARG A 113 0.65 2.54 3.60
N SER A 114 0.72 3.62 2.85
CA SER A 114 1.14 4.91 3.38
C SER A 114 0.08 5.49 4.31
N ASN A 115 0.49 5.97 5.48
CA ASN A 115 -0.35 6.70 6.42
C ASN A 115 0.21 8.09 6.69
N LEU A 116 -0.15 8.63 7.85
CA LEU A 116 0.24 9.93 8.32
C LEU A 116 1.10 9.76 9.57
N ARG A 117 2.17 10.53 9.68
CA ARG A 117 3.03 10.58 10.86
C ARG A 117 3.01 11.98 11.44
N ILE A 118 2.72 12.08 12.73
CA ILE A 118 2.74 13.35 13.45
C ILE A 118 3.92 13.34 14.43
N VAL A 119 4.79 14.33 14.32
CA VAL A 119 5.89 14.56 15.25
C VAL A 119 5.65 15.89 15.95
N ALA A 120 5.46 15.83 17.27
CA ALA A 120 5.24 17.00 18.11
C ALA A 120 6.51 17.37 18.87
N SER A 121 6.93 18.64 18.81
CA SER A 121 8.07 19.15 19.58
C SER A 121 7.93 20.65 19.84
N GLY A 122 7.87 21.08 21.10
CA GLY A 122 7.99 22.49 21.49
C GLY A 122 7.04 23.47 20.79
N GLY A 123 5.78 23.11 20.58
CA GLY A 123 4.79 23.95 19.87
C GLY A 123 4.85 23.84 18.34
N LEU A 124 5.70 22.98 17.78
CA LEU A 124 5.72 22.58 16.37
C LEU A 124 5.08 21.20 16.21
N LEU A 125 4.11 21.08 15.31
CA LEU A 125 3.59 19.82 14.80
C LEU A 125 4.04 19.62 13.36
N VAL A 126 4.86 18.60 13.12
CA VAL A 126 5.22 18.19 11.77
C VAL A 126 4.28 17.05 11.36
N VAL A 127 3.49 17.27 10.32
CA VAL A 127 2.55 16.30 9.75
C VAL A 127 3.11 15.80 8.43
N GLU A 128 3.51 14.55 8.42
CA GLU A 128 4.16 13.87 7.30
C GLU A 128 3.19 12.91 6.63
N TYR A 129 3.07 12.95 5.31
CA TYR A 129 2.17 12.06 4.56
C TYR A 129 2.65 11.83 3.12
N PHE A 130 2.24 10.72 2.51
CA PHE A 130 2.44 10.48 1.08
C PHE A 130 1.19 10.90 0.29
N ASN A 131 1.42 11.44 -0.90
CA ASN A 131 0.37 11.76 -1.86
C ASN A 131 0.88 11.46 -3.27
N SER A 132 0.21 10.55 -3.98
CA SER A 132 0.54 10.26 -5.39
C SER A 132 -0.72 10.18 -6.23
N THR A 133 -0.63 10.67 -7.46
CA THR A 133 -1.70 10.59 -8.47
C THR A 133 -1.39 9.58 -9.56
N ARG A 134 -0.24 8.89 -9.50
CA ARG A 134 0.19 7.89 -10.49
C ARG A 134 0.64 6.61 -9.83
N SER A 135 0.27 5.48 -10.42
CA SER A 135 0.88 4.16 -10.19
C SER A 135 2.15 4.03 -11.04
N GLY A 136 3.14 3.25 -10.59
CA GLY A 136 4.44 3.13 -11.29
C GLY A 136 5.49 2.34 -10.52
N ALA A 137 6.72 2.29 -11.05
CA ALA A 137 7.86 1.80 -10.28
C ALA A 137 8.18 2.79 -9.15
N ILE A 138 8.85 2.33 -8.10
CA ILE A 138 9.10 3.18 -6.92
C ILE A 138 10.51 3.76 -7.03
N SER A 139 10.60 5.05 -7.31
CA SER A 139 11.81 5.83 -7.03
C SER A 139 11.56 6.81 -5.87
N TYR A 140 12.38 6.70 -4.82
CA TYR A 140 12.38 7.68 -3.73
C TYR A 140 13.08 8.94 -4.22
N VAL A 141 12.30 9.95 -4.60
CA VAL A 141 12.82 11.30 -4.80
C VAL A 141 12.77 12.02 -3.46
N ARG A 142 13.81 12.81 -3.16
CA ARG A 142 13.86 13.68 -1.97
C ARG A 142 12.52 14.41 -1.79
N PRO A 143 12.03 14.58 -0.56
CA PRO A 143 10.77 15.25 -0.30
C PRO A 143 10.77 16.63 -0.97
N LYS A 144 9.81 16.88 -1.86
CA LYS A 144 9.46 18.24 -2.22
C LYS A 144 8.67 18.78 -1.04
N VAL A 145 9.35 19.46 -0.13
CA VAL A 145 8.74 20.02 1.09
C VAL A 145 7.70 21.06 0.67
N PHE A 146 6.43 20.66 0.73
CA PHE A 146 5.30 21.59 0.61
C PHE A 146 4.94 22.08 2.02
N GLU A 147 5.71 23.02 2.54
CA GLU A 147 5.47 23.60 3.87
C GLU A 147 4.24 24.52 3.81
N ARG A 148 3.21 24.17 4.56
CA ARG A 148 2.08 25.05 4.86
C ARG A 148 2.00 25.23 6.35
N VAL A 149 2.11 26.46 6.82
CA VAL A 149 2.06 26.82 8.24
C VAL A 149 0.62 27.16 8.64
N ILE A 150 0.10 26.51 9.67
CA ILE A 150 -1.19 26.82 10.31
C ILE A 150 -0.93 27.17 11.78
N TYR A 151 -1.53 28.24 12.26
CA TYR A 151 -1.56 28.62 13.68
C TYR A 151 -2.97 28.42 14.23
N ALA A 152 -3.10 27.63 15.29
CA ALA A 152 -4.39 27.37 15.95
C ALA A 152 -4.18 27.20 17.45
N SER A 153 -5.19 27.58 18.25
CA SER A 153 -5.25 27.36 19.71
C SER A 153 -5.72 25.95 20.07
N GLU A 154 -6.47 25.31 19.18
CA GLU A 154 -6.84 23.91 19.23
C GLU A 154 -6.83 23.36 17.80
N ILE A 155 -6.23 22.20 17.61
CA ILE A 155 -6.16 21.54 16.31
C ILE A 155 -6.44 20.05 16.41
N THR A 156 -7.49 19.63 15.72
CA THR A 156 -7.79 18.22 15.50
C THR A 156 -7.22 17.79 14.15
N ILE A 157 -6.44 16.72 14.16
CA ILE A 157 -5.89 16.07 12.98
C ILE A 157 -6.57 14.70 12.85
N ARG A 158 -7.21 14.45 11.71
CA ARG A 158 -7.92 13.18 11.42
C ARG A 158 -7.58 12.66 10.03
N MET A 159 -7.37 11.36 9.93
CA MET A 159 -7.24 10.65 8.65
C MET A 159 -7.93 9.28 8.77
N GLY A 160 -8.92 9.02 7.93
CA GLY A 160 -9.71 7.78 8.03
C GLY A 160 -10.40 7.64 9.40
N ASN A 161 -10.11 6.53 10.09
CA ASN A 161 -10.70 6.19 11.39
C ASN A 161 -9.87 6.65 12.59
N VAL A 162 -8.71 7.28 12.37
CA VAL A 162 -7.82 7.75 13.44
C VAL A 162 -7.83 9.27 13.56
N SER A 163 -7.82 9.77 14.79
CA SER A 163 -7.77 11.20 15.09
C SER A 163 -6.93 11.49 16.33
N THR A 164 -6.38 12.70 16.39
CA THR A 164 -5.70 13.24 17.56
C THR A 164 -5.97 14.75 17.66
N SER A 165 -5.86 15.31 18.85
CA SER A 165 -6.08 16.73 19.11
C SER A 165 -4.93 17.31 19.92
N TYR A 166 -4.56 18.54 19.59
CA TYR A 166 -3.54 19.32 20.29
C TYR A 166 -4.12 20.67 20.70
N THR A 167 -3.72 21.14 21.88
CA THR A 167 -4.15 22.42 22.45
C THR A 167 -2.94 23.34 22.66
N GLY A 168 -3.19 24.65 22.67
CA GLY A 168 -2.16 25.68 22.78
C GLY A 168 -1.69 26.22 21.43
N TYR A 169 -0.88 27.28 21.48
CA TYR A 169 -0.37 27.94 20.27
C TYR A 169 0.58 27.01 19.51
N THR A 170 0.07 26.43 18.42
CA THR A 170 0.77 25.37 17.71
C THR A 170 1.02 25.75 16.26
N ARG A 171 2.29 25.71 15.84
CA ARG A 171 2.70 25.82 14.45
C ARG A 171 2.60 24.45 13.80
N VAL A 172 1.75 24.29 12.78
CA VAL A 172 1.68 23.03 12.03
C VAL A 172 2.42 23.15 10.71
N VAL A 173 3.35 22.23 10.43
CA VAL A 173 4.11 22.12 9.19
C VAL A 173 3.72 20.83 8.48
N LEU A 174 3.16 20.97 7.28
CA LEU A 174 2.85 19.83 6.42
C LEU A 174 4.09 19.43 5.60
N ARG A 175 4.36 18.13 5.48
CA ARG A 175 5.38 17.56 4.60
C ARG A 175 4.77 16.46 3.74
N GLU A 176 4.69 16.75 2.44
CA GLU A 176 4.19 15.81 1.43
C GLU A 176 5.38 15.04 0.80
N TYR A 177 5.27 13.71 0.78
CA TYR A 177 6.15 12.80 0.05
C TYR A 177 5.45 12.29 -1.22
N ARG A 178 6.22 12.06 -2.29
CA ARG A 178 5.71 11.57 -3.58
C ARG A 178 6.49 10.36 -4.05
N ILE A 179 5.81 9.46 -4.76
CA ILE A 179 6.42 8.34 -5.47
C ILE A 179 6.42 8.69 -6.96
N TYR A 180 7.60 8.66 -7.59
CA TYR A 180 7.74 8.83 -9.03
C TYR A 180 7.91 7.48 -9.72
N PRO A 181 7.30 7.31 -10.92
CA PRO A 181 7.45 6.11 -11.74
C PRO A 181 8.89 5.88 -12.20
#